data_AF-A0A1Y1L6X5-F1
#
_entry.id   AF-A0A1Y1L6X5-F1
#
_cell.length_a   1.000
_cell.length_b   1.000
_cell.length_c   1.000
_cell.angle_alpha   90.00
_cell.angle_beta   90.00
_cell.angle_gamma   90.00
#
_symmetry.space_group_name_H-M   'P 1'
#
loop_
_entity.id
_entity.type
_entity.pdbx_description
1 polymer ?
#
loop_
_entity_poly.entity_id
_entity_poly.type
_entity_poly.pdbx_seq_one_letter_code
_entity_poly.pdbx_strand_id
1 'polypeptide(L)'
;MVAKQFYFLCALLCLVTAKKMPAHFVDTWNTMVAPFRRECAVDLDIDIETAKNLFATAHLINDRNYHCYARCIYTKLKMISLEGVFNPKVIVEKIPFFSKALIAKCIAATEDEYDTCTKSYIISKCIIKHVAVD
;
A
#
# COMPACT_ATOMS: atom_id res chain seq x y z
N MET A 1 12.46 31.54 -38.75
CA MET A 1 11.55 30.38 -38.70
C MET A 1 11.88 29.47 -37.50
N VAL A 2 12.06 30.05 -36.29
CA VAL A 2 12.59 29.35 -35.10
C VAL A 2 11.54 29.27 -33.96
N ALA A 3 10.53 30.13 -33.98
CA ALA A 3 9.50 30.18 -32.93
C ALA A 3 8.59 28.93 -32.90
N LYS A 4 8.42 28.23 -34.02
CA LYS A 4 7.49 27.09 -34.13
C LYS A 4 8.00 25.82 -33.43
N GLN A 5 9.33 25.68 -33.27
CA GLN A 5 9.96 24.53 -32.59
C GLN A 5 9.90 24.62 -31.07
N PHE A 6 9.83 25.82 -30.49
CA PHE A 6 9.71 26.00 -29.03
C PHE A 6 8.30 25.69 -28.51
N TYR A 7 7.26 25.88 -29.32
CA TYR A 7 5.88 25.52 -28.94
C TYR A 7 5.67 24.01 -28.79
N PHE A 8 6.44 23.18 -29.50
CA PHE A 8 6.35 21.73 -29.41
C PHE A 8 7.02 21.14 -28.15
N LEU A 9 8.03 21.82 -27.60
CA LEU A 9 8.73 21.38 -26.39
C LEU A 9 7.94 21.62 -25.10
N CYS A 10 7.02 22.59 -25.08
CA CYS A 10 6.21 22.91 -23.90
C CYS A 10 4.95 22.03 -23.77
N ALA A 11 4.47 21.45 -24.88
CA ALA A 11 3.29 20.57 -24.90
C ALA A 11 3.56 19.14 -24.40
N LEU A 12 4.82 18.79 -24.12
CA LEU A 12 5.26 17.48 -23.60
C LEU A 12 5.48 17.46 -22.07
N LEU A 13 5.06 18.52 -21.36
CA LEU A 13 4.77 18.41 -19.92
C LEU A 13 3.49 17.59 -19.75
N CYS A 14 3.58 16.28 -19.96
CA CYS A 14 2.56 15.35 -19.56
C CYS A 14 2.26 15.62 -18.07
N LEU A 15 1.03 16.04 -17.79
CA LEU A 15 0.46 16.05 -16.45
C LEU A 15 0.47 14.60 -15.94
N VAL A 16 1.58 14.17 -15.36
CA VAL A 16 1.63 12.95 -14.56
C VAL A 16 0.90 13.28 -13.27
N THR A 17 -0.41 13.06 -13.25
CA THR A 17 -1.19 13.12 -12.02
C THR A 17 -0.77 11.92 -11.17
N ALA A 18 -0.09 12.17 -10.06
CA ALA A 18 0.28 11.13 -9.12
C ALA A 18 -0.99 10.58 -8.48
N LYS A 19 -1.27 9.28 -8.72
CA LYS A 19 -2.42 8.61 -8.12
C LYS A 19 -2.37 8.70 -6.59
N LYS A 20 -3.55 8.80 -5.98
CA LYS A 20 -3.73 8.87 -4.52
C LYS A 20 -4.66 7.77 -4.05
N MET A 21 -4.52 7.38 -2.80
CA MET A 21 -5.53 6.54 -2.16
C MET A 21 -6.75 7.39 -1.81
N PRO A 22 -7.97 6.86 -1.90
CA PRO A 22 -9.17 7.58 -1.47
C PRO A 22 -9.05 8.08 -0.03
N ALA A 23 -9.53 9.28 0.29
CA ALA A 23 -9.39 9.86 1.64
C ALA A 23 -9.96 8.94 2.73
N HIS A 24 -11.16 8.36 2.50
CA HIS A 24 -11.78 7.43 3.43
C HIS A 24 -10.94 6.15 3.65
N PHE A 25 -10.17 5.71 2.65
CA PHE A 25 -9.21 4.62 2.80
C PHE A 25 -8.12 5.03 3.79
N VAL A 26 -7.50 6.18 3.55
CA VAL A 26 -6.36 6.68 4.33
C VAL A 26 -6.76 6.88 5.79
N ASP A 27 -7.93 7.49 6.04
CA ASP A 27 -8.44 7.74 7.39
C ASP A 27 -8.74 6.43 8.14
N THR A 28 -9.43 5.50 7.49
CA THR A 28 -9.75 4.17 8.06
C THR A 28 -8.46 3.41 8.37
N TRP A 29 -7.53 3.36 7.41
CA TRP A 29 -6.23 2.72 7.59
C TRP A 29 -5.47 3.33 8.77
N ASN A 30 -5.33 4.65 8.80
CA ASN A 30 -4.58 5.35 9.84
C ASN A 30 -5.17 5.16 11.24
N THR A 31 -6.50 5.05 11.33
CA THR A 31 -7.19 4.76 12.58
C THR A 31 -6.91 3.35 13.06
N MET A 32 -7.02 2.36 12.16
CA MET A 32 -6.80 0.95 12.51
C MET A 32 -5.35 0.65 12.93
N VAL A 33 -4.36 1.27 12.28
CA VAL A 33 -2.95 0.99 12.54
C VAL A 33 -2.37 1.80 13.69
N ALA A 34 -3.03 2.87 14.12
CA ALA A 34 -2.52 3.77 15.15
C ALA A 34 -2.03 3.06 16.43
N PRO A 35 -2.74 2.05 16.99
CA PRO A 35 -2.28 1.34 18.19
C PRO A 35 -0.99 0.54 17.99
N PHE A 36 -0.67 0.14 16.76
CA PHE A 36 0.44 -0.75 16.43
C PHE A 36 1.59 -0.03 15.73
N ARG A 37 1.38 1.22 15.29
CA ARG A 37 2.33 1.95 14.43
C ARG A 37 3.71 2.05 15.06
N ARG A 38 3.79 2.47 16.33
CA ARG A 38 5.07 2.62 17.02
C ARG A 38 5.77 1.28 17.22
N GLU A 39 5.03 0.29 17.73
CA GLU A 39 5.58 -1.05 17.97
C GLU A 39 6.17 -1.66 16.68
N CYS A 40 5.45 -1.55 15.56
CA CYS A 40 5.92 -2.10 14.29
C CYS A 40 7.02 -1.28 13.61
N ALA A 41 7.26 -0.03 14.02
CA ALA A 41 8.24 0.85 13.38
C ALA A 41 9.60 0.86 14.09
N VAL A 42 9.62 0.78 15.43
CA VAL A 42 10.84 0.96 16.24
C VAL A 42 11.91 -0.08 15.90
N ASP A 43 11.55 -1.36 15.81
CA ASP A 43 12.52 -2.43 15.55
C ASP A 43 13.04 -2.46 14.10
N LEU A 44 12.43 -1.66 13.22
CA LEU A 44 12.75 -1.59 11.79
C LEU A 44 13.41 -0.26 11.40
N ASP A 45 13.71 0.60 12.38
CA ASP A 45 14.27 1.95 12.17
C ASP A 45 13.45 2.79 11.19
N ILE A 46 12.11 2.67 11.28
CA ILE A 46 11.19 3.43 10.43
C ILE A 46 10.72 4.69 11.15
N ASP A 47 10.86 5.83 10.48
CA ASP A 47 10.27 7.08 10.92
C ASP A 47 8.74 6.97 11.03
N ILE A 48 8.20 7.33 12.20
CA ILE A 48 6.78 7.16 12.52
C ILE A 48 5.89 8.04 11.62
N GLU A 49 6.36 9.24 11.25
CA GLU A 49 5.59 10.11 10.36
C GLU A 49 5.58 9.57 8.92
N THR A 50 6.66 8.95 8.47
CA THR A 50 6.71 8.24 7.19
C THR A 50 5.77 7.03 7.21
N ALA A 51 5.77 6.23 8.29
CA ALA A 51 4.84 5.11 8.47
C ALA A 51 3.37 5.54 8.47
N LYS A 52 3.04 6.67 9.11
CA LYS A 52 1.70 7.26 9.13
C LYS A 52 1.22 7.70 7.74
N ASN A 53 2.14 8.09 6.87
CA ASN A 53 1.82 8.57 5.52
C ASN A 53 2.05 7.50 4.43
N LEU A 54 2.33 6.25 4.81
CA LEU A 54 2.73 5.18 3.88
C LEU A 54 1.72 4.92 2.76
N PHE A 55 0.43 5.11 3.02
CA PHE A 55 -0.64 4.97 2.03
C PHE A 55 -1.30 6.30 1.66
N ALA A 56 -0.78 7.45 2.13
CA ALA A 56 -1.33 8.75 1.76
C ALA A 56 -1.14 9.03 0.26
N THR A 57 -0.04 8.54 -0.30
CA THR A 57 0.19 8.46 -1.75
C THR A 57 -0.05 7.03 -2.23
N ALA A 58 -0.43 6.85 -3.50
CA ALA A 58 -0.50 5.52 -4.10
C ALA A 58 0.89 4.96 -4.46
N HIS A 59 1.96 5.43 -3.80
CA HIS A 59 3.35 5.06 -4.09
C HIS A 59 3.93 4.37 -2.87
N LEU A 60 4.14 3.05 -2.98
CA LEU A 60 4.77 2.28 -1.92
C LEU A 60 6.28 2.46 -1.95
N ILE A 61 6.86 2.59 -0.77
CA ILE A 61 8.30 2.54 -0.57
C ILE A 61 8.76 1.09 -0.80
N ASN A 62 9.60 0.87 -1.81
CA ASN A 62 10.17 -0.43 -2.13
C ASN A 62 11.47 -0.64 -1.33
N ASP A 63 11.32 -0.76 -0.01
CA ASP A 63 12.40 -1.02 0.92
C ASP A 63 11.98 -2.13 1.89
N ARG A 64 12.97 -2.97 2.24
CA ARG A 64 12.75 -4.19 3.03
C ARG A 64 12.09 -3.90 4.38
N ASN A 65 12.50 -2.83 5.05
CA ASN A 65 11.96 -2.49 6.36
C ASN A 65 10.49 -2.11 6.24
N TYR A 66 10.12 -1.35 5.21
CA TYR A 66 8.71 -0.98 4.96
C TYR A 66 7.84 -2.18 4.57
N HIS A 67 8.40 -3.17 3.87
CA HIS A 67 7.70 -4.43 3.61
C HIS A 67 7.42 -5.19 4.91
N CYS A 68 8.42 -5.26 5.79
CA CYS A 68 8.28 -5.91 7.09
C CYS A 68 7.39 -5.14 8.07
N TYR A 69 7.34 -3.82 7.96
CA TYR A 69 6.38 -2.99 8.68
C TYR A 69 4.95 -3.34 8.30
N ALA A 70 4.67 -3.43 6.99
CA ALA A 70 3.36 -3.86 6.51
C ALA A 70 3.00 -5.26 7.05
N ARG A 71 3.95 -6.20 7.02
CA ARG A 71 3.78 -7.54 7.61
C ARG A 71 3.45 -7.49 9.11
N CYS A 72 4.16 -6.67 9.88
CA CYS A 72 3.91 -6.50 11.32
C CYS A 72 2.48 -5.99 11.56
N ILE A 73 2.08 -4.92 10.86
CA ILE A 73 0.73 -4.36 10.95
C ILE A 73 -0.34 -5.39 10.58
N TYR A 74 -0.18 -6.10 9.46
CA TYR A 74 -1.13 -7.13 9.03
C TYR A 74 -1.23 -8.28 10.03
N THR A 75 -0.13 -8.64 10.68
CA THR A 75 -0.11 -9.67 11.72
C THR A 75 -0.87 -9.21 12.96
N LYS A 76 -0.63 -7.97 13.42
CA LYS A 76 -1.34 -7.38 14.58
C LYS A 76 -2.84 -7.21 14.32
N LEU A 77 -3.21 -6.92 13.08
CA LEU A 77 -4.59 -6.87 12.63
C LEU A 77 -5.19 -8.26 12.32
N LYS A 78 -4.44 -9.35 12.50
CA LYS A 78 -4.86 -10.74 12.20
C LYS A 78 -5.28 -10.95 10.74
N MET A 79 -4.78 -10.10 9.83
CA MET A 79 -5.02 -10.19 8.39
C MET A 79 -4.11 -11.25 7.74
N ILE A 80 -2.96 -11.54 8.34
CA ILE A 80 -2.01 -12.55 7.91
C ILE A 80 -1.55 -13.36 9.13
N SER A 81 -1.33 -14.67 8.95
CA SER A 81 -0.69 -15.50 9.97
C SER A 81 0.84 -15.27 10.01
N LEU A 82 1.52 -15.84 11.02
CA LEU A 82 2.98 -15.76 11.12
C LEU A 82 3.68 -16.46 9.95
N GLU A 83 3.05 -17.49 9.39
CA GLU A 83 3.47 -18.29 8.24
C GLU A 83 3.16 -17.62 6.89
N GLY A 84 2.53 -16.44 6.91
CA GLY A 84 2.26 -15.67 5.69
C GLY A 84 0.95 -16.04 4.99
N VAL A 85 -0.01 -16.67 5.68
CA VAL A 85 -1.32 -17.00 5.12
C VAL A 85 -2.31 -15.88 5.40
N PHE A 86 -2.81 -15.22 4.34
CA PHE A 86 -3.80 -14.15 4.47
C PHE A 86 -5.19 -14.69 4.82
N ASN A 87 -5.91 -13.96 5.67
CA ASN A 87 -7.29 -14.21 6.01
C ASN A 87 -8.21 -13.23 5.25
N PRO A 88 -8.77 -13.61 4.09
CA PRO A 88 -9.58 -12.71 3.26
C PRO A 88 -10.82 -12.21 3.99
N LYS A 89 -11.40 -13.02 4.88
CA LYS A 89 -12.58 -12.62 5.68
C LYS A 89 -12.23 -11.48 6.62
N VAL A 90 -11.14 -11.59 7.36
CA VAL A 90 -10.70 -10.53 8.29
C VAL A 90 -10.33 -9.24 7.55
N ILE A 91 -9.69 -9.35 6.37
CA ILE A 91 -9.35 -8.18 5.55
C ILE A 91 -10.62 -7.42 5.15
N VAL A 92 -11.62 -8.12 4.59
CA VAL A 92 -12.89 -7.49 4.15
C VAL A 92 -13.71 -6.97 5.33
N GLU A 93 -13.71 -7.65 6.47
CA GLU A 93 -14.41 -7.19 7.68
C GLU A 93 -13.81 -5.89 8.24
N LYS A 94 -12.48 -5.77 8.25
CA LYS A 94 -11.78 -4.57 8.72
C LYS A 94 -11.83 -3.44 7.70
N ILE A 95 -11.90 -3.79 6.43
CA ILE A 95 -11.80 -2.87 5.30
C ILE A 95 -13.00 -3.10 4.37
N PRO A 96 -14.21 -2.62 4.74
CA PRO A 96 -15.46 -3.01 4.09
C PRO A 96 -15.60 -2.46 2.66
N PHE A 97 -14.77 -1.51 2.25
CA PHE A 97 -14.72 -1.00 0.88
C PHE A 97 -13.90 -1.91 -0.06
N PHE A 98 -13.25 -2.97 0.43
CA PHE A 98 -12.66 -3.99 -0.41
C PHE A 98 -13.67 -5.08 -0.75
N SER A 99 -13.80 -5.38 -2.05
CA SER A 99 -14.60 -6.52 -2.49
C SER A 99 -13.85 -7.84 -2.23
N LYS A 100 -14.60 -8.91 -1.95
CA LYS A 100 -14.03 -10.27 -1.81
C LYS A 100 -13.22 -10.67 -3.05
N ALA A 101 -13.69 -10.30 -4.24
CA ALA A 101 -13.02 -10.59 -5.50
C ALA A 101 -11.66 -9.87 -5.63
N LEU A 102 -11.58 -8.60 -5.21
CA LEU A 102 -10.32 -7.86 -5.18
C LEU A 102 -9.31 -8.53 -4.24
N ILE A 103 -9.74 -8.87 -3.01
CA ILE A 103 -8.85 -9.49 -2.03
C ILE A 103 -8.39 -10.88 -2.48
N ALA A 104 -9.29 -11.73 -2.98
CA ALA A 104 -8.91 -13.03 -3.52
C ALA A 104 -7.88 -12.91 -4.64
N LYS A 105 -8.10 -11.97 -5.58
CA LYS A 105 -7.16 -11.68 -6.66
C LYS A 105 -5.79 -11.25 -6.15
N CYS A 106 -5.74 -10.36 -5.15
CA CYS A 106 -4.47 -9.86 -4.63
C CYS A 106 -3.75 -10.85 -3.72
N ILE A 107 -4.46 -11.76 -3.06
CA ILE A 107 -3.84 -12.89 -2.35
C ILE A 107 -3.22 -13.88 -3.34
N ALA A 108 -3.92 -14.19 -4.44
CA ALA A 108 -3.39 -15.09 -5.47
C ALA A 108 -2.06 -14.60 -6.06
N ALA A 109 -1.87 -13.28 -6.16
CA ALA A 109 -0.61 -12.68 -6.59
C ALA A 109 0.58 -12.92 -5.64
N THR A 110 0.35 -13.49 -4.45
CA THR A 110 1.38 -13.75 -3.42
C THR A 110 1.72 -15.24 -3.24
N GLU A 111 1.08 -16.13 -4.00
CA GLU A 111 1.15 -17.58 -3.79
C GLU A 111 2.56 -18.15 -3.93
N ASP A 112 3.34 -17.65 -4.89
CA ASP A 112 4.71 -18.12 -5.17
C ASP A 112 5.79 -17.44 -4.30
N GLU A 113 5.40 -16.48 -3.45
CA GLU A 113 6.32 -15.84 -2.53
C GLU A 113 6.35 -16.64 -1.21
N TYR A 114 7.50 -16.74 -0.56
CA TYR A 114 7.63 -17.38 0.75
C TYR A 114 7.94 -16.36 1.84
N ASP A 115 8.64 -15.29 1.49
CA ASP A 115 8.98 -14.24 2.40
C ASP A 115 7.74 -13.39 2.77
N THR A 116 7.37 -13.44 4.04
CA THR A 116 6.13 -12.80 4.52
C THR A 116 6.14 -11.27 4.44
N CYS A 117 7.32 -10.64 4.47
CA CYS A 117 7.43 -9.20 4.26
C CYS A 117 7.19 -8.85 2.78
N THR A 118 7.82 -9.58 1.86
CA THR A 118 7.63 -9.41 0.42
C THR A 118 6.18 -9.71 0.02
N LYS A 119 5.55 -10.75 0.59
CA LYS A 119 4.09 -10.99 0.44
C LYS A 119 3.26 -9.77 0.81
N SER A 120 3.58 -9.16 1.94
CA SER A 120 2.86 -7.98 2.45
C SER A 120 3.04 -6.78 1.53
N TYR A 121 4.20 -6.61 0.91
CA TYR A 121 4.40 -5.61 -0.14
C TYR A 121 3.61 -5.93 -1.42
N ILE A 122 3.65 -7.17 -1.90
CA ILE A 122 2.97 -7.59 -3.13
C ILE A 122 1.45 -7.37 -3.02
N ILE A 123 0.83 -7.80 -1.91
CA ILE A 123 -0.62 -7.59 -1.72
C ILE A 123 -0.95 -6.10 -1.64
N SER A 124 -0.14 -5.29 -0.95
CA SER A 124 -0.31 -3.84 -0.85
C SER A 124 -0.29 -3.20 -2.24
N LYS A 125 0.72 -3.56 -3.05
CA LYS A 125 0.91 -3.06 -4.40
C LYS A 125 -0.26 -3.44 -5.31
N CYS A 126 -0.74 -4.68 -5.19
CA CYS A 126 -1.91 -5.14 -5.93
C CYS A 126 -3.16 -4.35 -5.57
N ILE A 127 -3.43 -4.12 -4.28
CA ILE A 127 -4.58 -3.35 -3.81
C ILE A 127 -4.51 -1.91 -4.31
N ILE A 128 -3.37 -1.24 -4.14
CA ILE A 128 -3.19 0.15 -4.57
C ILE A 128 -3.43 0.29 -6.08
N LYS A 129 -2.91 -0.63 -6.89
CA LYS A 129 -3.14 -0.64 -8.35
C LYS A 129 -4.62 -0.62 -8.72
N HIS A 130 -5.48 -1.20 -7.90
CA HIS A 130 -6.91 -1.33 -8.15
C HIS A 130 -7.79 -0.28 -7.45
N VAL A 131 -7.28 0.36 -6.39
CA VAL A 131 -8.06 1.27 -5.53
C VAL A 131 -7.65 2.73 -5.70
N ALA A 132 -6.39 2.99 -6.11
CA ALA A 132 -5.89 4.34 -6.27
C ALA A 132 -6.65 5.11 -7.37
N VAL A 133 -6.96 6.36 -7.05
CA VAL A 133 -7.68 7.31 -7.90
C VAL A 133 -6.71 8.37 -8.44
N ASP A 134 -7.09 9.04 -9.51
CA ASP A 134 -6.31 10.15 -10.11
C ASP A 134 -6.42 11.45 -9.31
#